data_AF-A0A4Y9ZK86-F1
#
_entry.id   AF-A0A4Y9ZK86-F1
#
_cell.length_a   1.000
_cell.length_b   1.000
_cell.length_c   1.000
_cell.angle_alpha   90.00
_cell.angle_beta   90.00
_cell.angle_gamma   90.00
#
_symmetry.space_group_name_H-M   'P 1'
#
loop_
_entity.id
_entity.type
_entity.pdbx_description
1 polymer ?
#
loop_
_entity_poly.entity_id
_entity_poly.type
_entity_poly.pdbx_seq_one_letter_code
_entity_poly.pdbx_strand_id
1 'polypeptide(L)'
;MPRFASPGRILPLGDIHKNGGTVLLARLDEWDRELNYLNFRIAEWKEFGTCEEDAYYDLRDFLLSKILEHMRFELKTLSSILYGCERTVRSADVPRQHETTLRVFIETIAPGEITRRIHAEDWRRYVSERAAEYDDEAAMTSLFDRMRTEIRVLQQRSRDFRKMVGDLSDLVRHLREIAGQAPCEDRAADKEAAAKEWTPRKLIFKRGPVATPPISSSRTKLPPLPP
;
A
#
# COMPACT_ATOMS: atom_id res chain seq x y z
N MET A 1 30.61 -25.75 -12.13
CA MET A 1 29.36 -25.12 -12.62
C MET A 1 28.29 -25.27 -11.56
N PRO A 2 27.87 -24.21 -10.86
CA PRO A 2 26.78 -24.31 -9.89
C PRO A 2 25.43 -24.11 -10.58
N ARG A 3 24.48 -24.97 -10.21
CA ARG A 3 23.10 -25.01 -10.72
C ARG A 3 22.30 -23.83 -10.17
N PHE A 4 21.65 -23.08 -11.05
CA PHE A 4 20.65 -22.08 -10.68
C PHE A 4 19.41 -22.76 -10.11
N ALA A 5 19.03 -22.38 -8.89
CA ALA A 5 17.79 -22.79 -8.26
C ALA A 5 16.59 -22.02 -8.84
N SER A 6 15.49 -22.74 -9.08
CA SER A 6 14.24 -22.25 -9.67
C SER A 6 13.59 -21.08 -8.91
N PRO A 7 12.97 -20.11 -9.61
CA PRO A 7 12.18 -19.06 -8.98
C PRO A 7 10.74 -19.57 -8.74
N GLY A 8 10.37 -19.81 -7.48
CA GLY A 8 9.02 -20.30 -7.21
C GLY A 8 8.67 -20.66 -5.76
N ARG A 9 9.24 -19.97 -4.76
CA ARG A 9 8.77 -20.13 -3.36
C ARG A 9 7.92 -18.94 -2.94
N ILE A 10 6.66 -19.26 -2.62
CA ILE A 10 5.73 -18.40 -1.91
C ILE A 10 6.24 -18.31 -0.47
N LEU A 11 6.50 -17.10 0.01
CA LEU A 11 6.95 -16.90 1.38
C LEU A 11 5.75 -16.97 2.35
N PRO A 12 5.78 -17.84 3.38
CA PRO A 12 4.78 -17.85 4.44
C PRO A 12 4.87 -16.57 5.29
N LEU A 13 3.83 -16.26 6.07
CA LEU A 13 3.75 -15.09 6.98
C LEU A 13 4.97 -14.90 7.90
N GLY A 14 5.77 -15.96 8.10
CA GLY A 14 7.05 -15.91 8.80
C GLY A 14 8.06 -14.91 8.23
N ASP A 15 8.07 -14.69 6.91
CA ASP A 15 9.02 -13.77 6.25
C ASP A 15 8.54 -12.32 6.20
N ILE A 16 7.25 -12.08 6.43
CA ILE A 16 6.70 -10.73 6.62
C ILE A 16 7.25 -10.12 7.93
N HIS A 17 7.64 -10.94 8.90
CA HIS A 17 8.02 -10.45 10.23
C HIS A 17 9.50 -10.11 10.41
N LYS A 18 10.45 -10.74 9.68
CA LYS A 18 11.86 -10.36 9.83
C LYS A 18 12.22 -9.14 8.99
N ASN A 19 11.65 -9.03 7.79
CA ASN A 19 11.95 -7.92 6.87
C ASN A 19 10.70 -7.20 6.35
N GLY A 20 9.52 -7.83 6.27
CA GLY A 20 8.34 -7.23 5.62
C GLY A 20 7.77 -6.00 6.35
N GLY A 21 7.59 -6.06 7.67
CA GLY A 21 7.16 -4.92 8.48
C GLY A 21 8.17 -3.76 8.44
N THR A 22 9.46 -4.06 8.59
CA THR A 22 10.56 -3.08 8.50
C THR A 22 10.66 -2.43 7.13
N VAL A 23 10.52 -3.22 6.05
CA VAL A 23 10.51 -2.70 4.66
C VAL A 23 9.30 -1.81 4.42
N LEU A 24 8.12 -2.19 4.91
CA LEU A 24 6.93 -1.35 4.80
C LEU A 24 7.07 -0.05 5.59
N LEU A 25 7.56 -0.09 6.83
CA LEU A 25 7.81 1.11 7.63
C LEU A 25 8.83 2.04 6.97
N ALA A 26 9.95 1.51 6.48
CA ALA A 26 10.94 2.30 5.74
C ALA A 26 10.34 2.95 4.48
N ARG A 27 9.45 2.24 3.77
CA ARG A 27 8.74 2.80 2.62
C ARG A 27 7.70 3.85 3.02
N LEU A 28 7.03 3.72 4.16
CA LEU A 28 6.13 4.76 4.69
C LEU A 28 6.92 6.02 5.07
N ASP A 29 8.15 5.88 5.56
CA ASP A 29 9.02 7.03 5.84
C ASP A 29 9.47 7.74 4.56
N GLU A 30 9.84 6.98 3.53
CA GLU A 30 10.13 7.55 2.21
C GLU A 30 8.91 8.25 1.63
N TRP A 31 7.74 7.64 1.76
CA TRP A 31 6.48 8.22 1.31
C TRP A 31 6.17 9.55 2.02
N ASP A 32 6.36 9.64 3.34
CA ASP A 32 6.15 10.90 4.07
C ASP A 32 7.15 11.98 3.65
N ARG A 33 8.39 11.63 3.34
CA ARG A 33 9.38 12.58 2.79
C ARG A 33 8.93 13.09 1.43
N GLU A 34 8.47 12.21 0.55
CA GLU A 34 7.93 12.57 -0.77
C GLU A 34 6.74 13.54 -0.60
N LEU A 35 5.77 13.23 0.27
CA LEU A 35 4.61 14.09 0.55
C LEU A 35 5.00 15.47 1.12
N ASN A 36 5.97 15.51 2.04
CA ASN A 36 6.48 16.78 2.59
C ASN A 36 7.17 17.62 1.51
N TYR A 37 7.92 16.98 0.61
CA TYR A 37 8.53 17.65 -0.53
C TYR A 37 7.47 18.26 -1.46
N LEU A 38 6.41 17.53 -1.81
CA LEU A 38 5.33 18.08 -2.64
C LEU A 38 4.68 19.30 -1.98
N ASN A 39 4.42 19.23 -0.67
CA ASN A 39 3.82 20.34 0.08
C ASN A 39 4.75 21.57 0.14
N PHE A 40 6.07 21.35 0.26
CA PHE A 40 7.08 22.41 0.17
C PHE A 40 7.06 23.07 -1.22
N ARG A 41 7.07 22.28 -2.30
CA ARG A 41 7.03 22.80 -3.67
C ARG A 41 5.77 23.61 -3.96
N ILE A 42 4.62 23.18 -3.45
CA ILE A 42 3.38 23.96 -3.56
C ILE A 42 3.50 25.29 -2.80
N ALA A 43 4.05 25.27 -1.57
CA ALA A 43 4.19 26.50 -0.78
C ALA A 43 5.13 27.50 -1.44
N GLU A 44 6.28 27.03 -1.93
CA GLU A 44 7.25 27.83 -2.68
C GLU A 44 6.64 28.44 -3.94
N TRP A 45 5.90 27.65 -4.74
CA TRP A 45 5.27 28.16 -5.95
C TRP A 45 4.18 29.20 -5.64
N LYS A 46 3.40 29.03 -4.57
CA LYS A 46 2.40 30.02 -4.16
C LYS A 46 3.03 31.35 -3.72
N GLU A 47 4.29 31.36 -3.32
CA GLU A 47 4.99 32.56 -2.84
C GLU A 47 5.72 33.29 -3.98
N PHE A 48 6.30 32.54 -4.93
CA PHE A 48 7.20 33.11 -5.93
C PHE A 48 6.83 32.84 -7.39
N GLY A 49 5.90 31.92 -7.66
CA GLY A 49 5.54 31.51 -9.02
C GLY A 49 4.30 32.21 -9.55
N THR A 50 4.06 32.06 -10.85
CA THR A 50 2.90 32.59 -11.58
C THR A 50 2.29 31.52 -12.49
N CYS A 51 1.02 31.66 -12.89
CA CYS A 51 0.36 30.71 -13.79
C CYS A 51 0.74 30.89 -15.27
N GLU A 52 1.45 31.97 -15.61
CA GLU A 52 1.89 32.28 -16.98
C GLU A 52 3.19 31.57 -17.37
N GLU A 53 3.93 31.03 -16.39
CA GLU A 53 5.20 30.33 -16.64
C GLU A 53 4.98 28.89 -17.11
N ASP A 54 5.66 28.45 -18.17
CA ASP A 54 5.62 27.05 -18.62
C ASP A 54 5.98 26.06 -17.50
N ALA A 55 6.89 26.47 -16.61
CA ALA A 55 7.31 25.69 -15.45
C ALA A 55 6.16 25.45 -14.45
N TYR A 56 5.12 26.27 -14.43
CA TYR A 56 3.90 26.02 -13.66
C TYR A 56 3.18 24.77 -14.17
N TYR A 57 2.99 24.65 -15.48
CA TYR A 57 2.30 23.50 -16.08
C TYR A 57 3.10 22.21 -15.87
N ASP A 58 4.42 22.26 -15.95
CA ASP A 58 5.28 21.12 -15.63
C ASP A 58 5.15 20.72 -14.14
N LEU A 59 5.15 21.69 -13.22
CA LEU A 59 4.96 21.43 -11.79
C LEU A 59 3.56 20.85 -11.52
N ARG A 60 2.53 21.43 -12.14
CA ARG A 60 1.14 21.00 -12.04
C ARG A 60 1.00 19.52 -12.40
N ASP A 61 1.49 19.15 -13.57
CA ASP A 61 1.37 17.80 -14.11
C ASP A 61 2.19 16.80 -13.26
N PHE A 62 3.36 17.24 -12.77
CA PHE A 62 4.16 16.49 -11.82
C PHE A 62 3.39 16.22 -10.51
N LEU A 63 2.81 17.25 -9.89
CA LEU A 63 2.08 17.13 -8.63
C LEU A 63 0.83 16.24 -8.77
N LEU A 64 0.03 16.45 -9.82
CA LEU A 64 -1.14 15.63 -10.14
C LEU A 64 -0.77 14.15 -10.27
N SER A 65 0.29 13.87 -11.04
CA SER A 65 0.81 12.52 -11.26
C SER A 65 1.32 11.90 -9.96
N LYS A 66 2.08 12.64 -9.15
CA LYS A 66 2.66 12.13 -7.91
C LYS A 66 1.60 11.81 -6.86
N ILE A 67 0.60 12.67 -6.68
CA ILE A 67 -0.52 12.40 -5.78
C ILE A 67 -1.26 11.13 -6.21
N LEU A 68 -1.48 10.94 -7.52
CA LEU A 68 -2.09 9.71 -8.03
C LEU A 68 -1.22 8.46 -7.80
N GLU A 69 0.10 8.56 -7.96
CA GLU A 69 1.05 7.49 -7.63
C GLU A 69 0.96 7.11 -6.14
N HIS A 70 0.87 8.08 -5.24
CA HIS A 70 0.71 7.85 -3.81
C HIS A 70 -0.62 7.18 -3.44
N MET A 71 -1.73 7.61 -4.03
CA MET A 71 -3.03 6.95 -3.84
C MET A 71 -3.01 5.49 -4.30
N ARG A 72 -2.34 5.20 -5.42
CA ARG A 72 -2.16 3.82 -5.92
C ARG A 72 -1.31 2.98 -4.97
N PHE A 73 -0.23 3.57 -4.44
CA PHE A 73 0.62 2.91 -3.44
C PHE A 73 -0.17 2.57 -2.17
N GLU A 74 -0.97 3.51 -1.66
CA GLU A 74 -1.88 3.29 -0.55
C GLU A 74 -2.80 2.09 -0.82
N LEU A 75 -3.53 2.12 -1.94
CA LEU A 75 -4.51 1.07 -2.26
C LEU A 75 -3.83 -0.30 -2.36
N LYS A 76 -2.68 -0.37 -3.03
CA LYS A 76 -1.92 -1.60 -3.17
C LYS A 76 -1.44 -2.14 -1.83
N THR A 77 -0.99 -1.26 -0.93
CA THR A 77 -0.54 -1.65 0.41
C THR A 77 -1.69 -2.23 1.21
N LEU A 78 -2.84 -1.55 1.24
CA LEU A 78 -4.02 -2.03 1.94
C LEU A 78 -4.51 -3.37 1.41
N SER A 79 -4.68 -3.52 0.10
CA SER A 79 -5.11 -4.79 -0.51
C SER A 79 -4.12 -5.92 -0.22
N SER A 80 -2.82 -5.62 -0.11
CA SER A 80 -1.80 -6.63 0.22
C SER A 80 -1.91 -7.09 1.68
N ILE A 81 -2.16 -6.17 2.61
CA ILE A 81 -2.40 -6.49 4.03
C ILE A 81 -3.65 -7.36 4.16
N LEU A 82 -4.76 -6.94 3.54
CA LEU A 82 -6.04 -7.68 3.54
C LEU A 82 -5.85 -9.09 2.98
N TYR A 83 -5.24 -9.22 1.81
CA TYR A 83 -4.98 -10.52 1.19
C TYR A 83 -4.10 -11.42 2.07
N GLY A 84 -3.07 -10.84 2.71
CA GLY A 84 -2.21 -11.56 3.65
C GLY A 84 -3.00 -12.09 4.85
N CYS A 85 -3.87 -11.27 5.43
CA CYS A 85 -4.71 -11.66 6.56
C CYS A 85 -5.73 -12.74 6.15
N GLU A 86 -6.44 -12.56 5.04
CA GLU A 86 -7.41 -13.55 4.53
C GLU A 86 -6.76 -14.91 4.25
N ARG A 87 -5.57 -14.90 3.64
CA ARG A 87 -4.81 -16.13 3.37
C ARG A 87 -4.40 -16.83 4.67
N THR A 88 -4.05 -16.04 5.69
CA THR A 88 -3.69 -16.58 7.02
C THR A 88 -4.89 -17.24 7.68
N VAL A 89 -6.04 -16.57 7.68
CA VAL A 89 -7.29 -17.10 8.24
C VAL A 89 -7.68 -18.45 7.62
N ARG A 90 -7.45 -18.63 6.32
CA ARG A 90 -7.76 -19.88 5.61
C ARG A 90 -6.71 -20.98 5.81
N SER A 91 -5.62 -20.72 6.53
CA SER A 91 -4.56 -21.69 6.77
C SER A 91 -4.95 -22.68 7.86
N ALA A 92 -4.78 -23.98 7.60
CA ALA A 92 -5.07 -25.04 8.57
C ALA A 92 -4.22 -24.95 9.86
N ASP A 93 -3.11 -24.21 9.80
CA ASP A 93 -2.17 -24.03 10.91
C ASP A 93 -2.59 -22.93 11.91
N VAL A 94 -3.72 -22.25 11.70
CA VAL A 94 -4.18 -21.16 12.57
C VAL A 94 -5.28 -21.66 13.52
N PRO A 95 -5.05 -21.67 14.85
CA PRO A 95 -6.09 -21.99 15.83
C PRO A 95 -7.36 -21.13 15.66
N ARG A 96 -8.54 -21.73 15.87
CA ARG A 96 -9.85 -21.05 15.73
C ARG A 96 -9.98 -19.76 16.54
N GLN A 97 -9.34 -19.70 17.71
CA GLN A 97 -9.33 -18.51 18.57
C GLN A 97 -8.66 -17.30 17.88
N HIS A 98 -7.73 -17.55 16.95
CA HIS A 98 -6.99 -16.54 16.20
C HIS A 98 -7.63 -16.18 14.86
N GLU A 99 -8.36 -17.12 14.28
CA GLU A 99 -9.23 -16.88 13.14
C GLU A 99 -10.25 -15.77 13.47
N THR A 100 -10.86 -15.78 14.65
CA THR A 100 -11.79 -14.72 15.08
C THR A 100 -11.09 -13.36 15.18
N THR A 101 -9.91 -13.29 15.80
CA THR A 101 -9.17 -12.02 15.93
C THR A 101 -8.73 -11.45 14.58
N LEU A 102 -8.24 -12.31 13.68
CA LEU A 102 -7.87 -11.91 12.32
C LEU A 102 -9.09 -11.47 11.50
N ARG A 103 -10.24 -12.15 11.64
CA ARG A 103 -11.49 -11.73 10.99
C ARG A 103 -11.95 -10.36 11.47
N VAL A 104 -11.95 -10.12 12.79
CA VAL A 104 -12.29 -8.80 13.37
C VAL A 104 -11.35 -7.71 12.85
N PHE A 105 -10.05 -8.01 12.76
CA PHE A 105 -9.07 -7.09 12.17
C PHE A 105 -9.44 -6.78 10.71
N ILE A 106 -9.66 -7.80 9.87
CA ILE A 106 -10.05 -7.64 8.46
C ILE A 106 -11.34 -6.82 8.34
N GLU A 107 -12.37 -7.13 9.12
CA GLU A 107 -13.66 -6.43 9.12
C GLU A 107 -13.51 -4.95 9.50
N THR A 108 -12.53 -4.61 10.34
CA THR A 108 -12.24 -3.22 10.72
C THR A 108 -11.60 -2.43 9.58
N ILE A 109 -10.73 -3.07 8.79
CA ILE A 109 -9.94 -2.37 7.76
C ILE A 109 -10.55 -2.45 6.35
N ALA A 110 -11.32 -3.49 6.05
CA ALA A 110 -11.88 -3.76 4.72
C ALA A 110 -12.84 -2.67 4.21
N PRO A 111 -13.73 -2.06 5.02
CA PRO A 111 -14.61 -0.99 4.54
C PRO A 111 -13.84 0.21 3.96
N GLY A 112 -12.64 0.48 4.48
CA GLY A 112 -11.78 1.55 3.99
C GLY A 112 -11.23 1.31 2.59
N GLU A 113 -11.16 0.07 2.10
CA GLU A 113 -10.59 -0.25 0.78
C GLU A 113 -11.46 0.28 -0.37
N ILE A 114 -12.78 0.11 -0.27
CA ILE A 114 -13.72 0.55 -1.32
C ILE A 114 -13.68 2.07 -1.43
N THR A 115 -13.75 2.78 -0.30
CA THR A 115 -13.69 4.25 -0.29
C THR A 115 -12.38 4.77 -0.88
N ARG A 116 -11.24 4.15 -0.55
CA ARG A 116 -9.93 4.53 -1.13
C ARG A 116 -9.85 4.26 -2.62
N ARG A 117 -10.48 3.17 -3.09
CA ARG A 117 -10.54 2.85 -4.53
C ARG A 117 -11.35 3.88 -5.30
N ILE A 118 -12.54 4.22 -4.80
CA ILE A 118 -13.40 5.26 -5.38
C ILE A 118 -12.64 6.59 -5.43
N HIS A 119 -12.02 6.99 -4.31
CA HIS A 119 -11.22 8.22 -4.25
C HIS A 119 -10.08 8.27 -5.27
N ALA A 120 -9.34 7.16 -5.43
CA ALA A 120 -8.26 7.07 -6.42
C ALA A 120 -8.77 7.08 -7.89
N GLU A 121 -10.01 6.66 -8.13
CA GLU A 121 -10.66 6.75 -9.43
C GLU A 121 -11.17 8.18 -9.69
N ASP A 122 -11.76 8.83 -8.69
CA ASP A 122 -12.20 10.22 -8.77
C ASP A 122 -11.00 11.16 -9.01
N TRP A 123 -9.89 10.94 -8.30
CA TRP A 123 -8.66 11.69 -8.55
C TRP A 123 -8.13 11.45 -9.97
N ARG A 124 -8.19 10.22 -10.49
CA ARG A 124 -7.77 9.93 -11.87
C ARG A 124 -8.62 10.67 -12.90
N ARG A 125 -9.93 10.73 -12.69
CA ARG A 125 -10.85 11.51 -13.55
C ARG A 125 -10.48 12.98 -13.50
N TYR A 126 -10.31 13.53 -12.29
CA TYR A 126 -9.89 14.91 -12.09
C TYR A 126 -8.57 15.26 -12.79
N VAL A 127 -7.54 14.40 -12.69
CA VAL A 127 -6.26 14.57 -13.41
C VAL A 127 -6.49 14.61 -14.93
N SER A 128 -7.37 13.75 -15.44
CA SER A 128 -7.66 13.67 -16.88
C SER A 128 -8.40 14.90 -17.39
N GLU A 129 -9.33 15.43 -16.59
CA GLU A 129 -10.05 16.68 -16.88
C GLU A 129 -9.10 17.88 -16.91
N ARG A 130 -8.19 17.96 -15.92
CA ARG A 130 -7.22 19.06 -15.80
C ARG A 130 -6.13 19.08 -16.87
N ALA A 131 -5.80 17.95 -17.47
CA ALA A 131 -4.77 17.86 -18.49
C ALA A 131 -5.05 18.72 -19.75
N ALA A 132 -6.31 19.12 -19.96
CA ALA A 132 -6.73 19.90 -21.12
C ALA A 132 -7.05 21.38 -20.82
N GLU A 133 -6.93 21.81 -19.56
CA GLU A 133 -7.32 23.15 -19.12
C GLU A 133 -6.11 24.09 -18.98
N TYR A 134 -6.26 25.33 -19.46
CA TYR A 134 -5.40 26.44 -19.05
C TYR A 134 -5.92 26.98 -17.73
N ASP A 135 -5.01 27.22 -16.78
CA ASP A 135 -5.36 27.74 -15.47
C ASP A 135 -5.03 29.24 -15.42
N ASP A 136 -5.99 30.05 -14.97
CA ASP A 136 -5.71 31.40 -14.49
C ASP A 136 -5.18 31.36 -13.03
N GLU A 137 -4.81 32.51 -12.49
CA GLU A 137 -4.28 32.62 -11.11
C GLU A 137 -5.22 32.05 -10.04
N ALA A 138 -6.53 32.21 -10.24
CA ALA A 138 -7.54 31.69 -9.32
C ALA A 138 -7.64 30.16 -9.41
N ALA A 139 -7.62 29.61 -10.62
CA ALA A 139 -7.61 28.18 -10.87
C ALA A 139 -6.33 27.52 -10.34
N MET A 140 -5.16 28.14 -10.55
CA MET A 140 -3.89 27.70 -9.97
C MET A 140 -3.96 27.64 -8.45
N THR A 141 -4.44 28.71 -7.80
CA THR A 141 -4.55 28.77 -6.34
C THR A 141 -5.48 27.68 -5.81
N SER A 142 -6.65 27.50 -6.45
CA SER A 142 -7.61 26.45 -6.09
C SER A 142 -7.03 25.04 -6.24
N LEU A 143 -6.31 24.80 -7.33
CA LEU A 143 -5.64 23.54 -7.63
C LEU A 143 -4.62 23.19 -6.54
N PHE A 144 -3.76 24.16 -6.17
CA PHE A 144 -2.78 23.97 -5.12
C PHE A 144 -3.42 23.71 -3.75
N ASP A 145 -4.50 24.41 -3.40
CA ASP A 145 -5.20 24.16 -2.13
C ASP A 145 -5.85 22.77 -2.09
N ARG A 146 -6.36 22.30 -3.23
CA ARG A 146 -6.85 20.92 -3.38
C ARG A 146 -5.72 19.91 -3.22
N MET A 147 -4.58 20.12 -3.89
CA MET A 147 -3.41 19.23 -3.76
C MET A 147 -2.89 19.15 -2.32
N ARG A 148 -2.83 20.28 -1.60
CA ARG A 148 -2.44 20.29 -0.18
C ARG A 148 -3.41 19.51 0.69
N THR A 149 -4.70 19.60 0.38
CA THR A 149 -5.74 18.83 1.07
C THR A 149 -5.52 17.34 0.84
N GLU A 150 -5.27 16.91 -0.39
CA GLU A 150 -4.96 15.51 -0.69
C GLU A 150 -3.68 15.02 -0.02
N ILE A 151 -2.62 15.84 -0.01
CA ILE A 151 -1.38 15.51 0.69
C ILE A 151 -1.64 15.27 2.18
N ARG A 152 -2.46 16.11 2.84
CA ARG A 152 -2.84 15.91 4.25
C ARG A 152 -3.62 14.61 4.46
N VAL A 153 -4.53 14.27 3.54
CA VAL A 153 -5.25 13.00 3.57
C VAL A 153 -4.26 11.84 3.47
N LEU A 154 -3.34 11.86 2.50
CA LEU A 154 -2.33 10.81 2.31
C LEU A 154 -1.38 10.69 3.52
N GLN A 155 -0.98 11.80 4.14
CA GLN A 155 -0.20 11.79 5.39
C GLN A 155 -0.98 11.15 6.54
N GLN A 156 -2.28 11.44 6.66
CA GLN A 156 -3.13 10.76 7.64
C GLN A 156 -3.18 9.25 7.36
N ARG A 157 -3.30 8.84 6.09
CA ARG A 157 -3.30 7.42 5.69
C ARG A 157 -1.98 6.72 5.98
N SER A 158 -0.86 7.41 5.80
CA SER A 158 0.45 6.93 6.20
C SER A 158 0.52 6.64 7.70
N ARG A 159 -0.06 7.50 8.54
CA ARG A 159 -0.20 7.26 10.00
C ARG A 159 -1.10 6.05 10.30
N ASP A 160 -2.25 5.95 9.61
CA ASP A 160 -3.17 4.81 9.75
C ASP A 160 -2.47 3.48 9.40
N PHE A 161 -1.63 3.47 8.35
CA PHE A 161 -0.84 2.28 7.98
C PHE A 161 0.19 1.90 9.03
N ARG A 162 0.90 2.86 9.63
CA ARG A 162 1.83 2.55 10.72
C ARG A 162 1.13 1.88 11.89
N LYS A 163 -0.06 2.40 12.25
CA LYS A 163 -0.90 1.77 13.28
C LYS A 163 -1.29 0.35 12.89
N MET A 164 -1.81 0.14 11.68
CA MET A 164 -2.17 -1.19 11.18
C MET A 164 -0.98 -2.17 11.18
N VAL A 165 0.22 -1.71 10.84
CA VAL A 165 1.44 -2.53 10.90
C VAL A 165 1.81 -2.89 12.34
N GLY A 166 1.66 -1.97 13.28
CA GLY A 166 1.82 -2.21 14.71
C GLY A 166 0.82 -3.27 15.21
N ASP A 167 -0.46 -3.04 14.97
CA ASP A 167 -1.55 -3.95 15.36
C ASP A 167 -1.34 -5.37 14.77
N LEU A 168 -0.91 -5.46 13.51
CA LEU A 168 -0.59 -6.74 12.86
C LEU A 168 0.65 -7.41 13.47
N SER A 169 1.67 -6.64 13.82
CA SER A 169 2.89 -7.17 14.43
C SER A 169 2.62 -7.72 15.84
N ASP A 170 1.81 -7.01 16.63
CA ASP A 170 1.37 -7.47 17.94
C ASP A 170 0.50 -8.72 17.84
N LEU A 171 -0.40 -8.76 16.85
CA LEU A 171 -1.18 -9.96 16.58
C LEU A 171 -0.28 -11.15 16.27
N VAL A 172 0.67 -11.01 15.33
CA VAL A 172 1.62 -12.09 14.98
C VAL A 172 2.48 -12.52 16.17
N ARG A 173 2.89 -11.58 17.03
CA ARG A 173 3.63 -11.89 18.27
C ARG A 173 2.79 -12.74 19.21
N HIS A 174 1.54 -12.34 19.49
CA HIS A 174 0.62 -13.13 20.32
C HIS A 174 0.37 -14.53 19.73
N LEU A 175 0.24 -14.66 18.40
CA LEU A 175 0.11 -15.97 17.74
C LEU A 175 1.30 -16.90 18.03
N ARG A 176 2.52 -16.35 18.06
CA ARG A 176 3.74 -17.14 18.31
C ARG A 176 3.89 -17.55 19.76
N GLU A 177 3.58 -16.65 20.69
CA GLU A 177 3.64 -16.95 22.12
C GLU A 177 2.72 -18.12 22.46
N ILE A 178 1.51 -18.14 21.91
CA ILE A 178 0.54 -19.23 22.11
C ILE A 178 0.96 -20.51 21.39
N ALA A 179 1.46 -20.41 20.16
CA ALA A 179 2.01 -21.58 19.44
C ALA A 179 3.20 -22.22 20.17
N GLY A 180 4.02 -21.42 20.88
CA GLY A 180 5.13 -21.89 21.71
C GLY A 180 4.69 -22.46 23.07
N GLN A 181 3.46 -22.18 23.52
CA GLN A 181 2.87 -22.69 24.77
C GLN A 181 1.96 -23.90 24.57
N ALA A 182 1.63 -24.27 23.33
CA ALA A 182 0.82 -25.44 23.05
C ALA A 182 1.60 -26.73 23.41
N PRO A 183 1.08 -27.60 24.30
CA PRO A 183 1.63 -28.93 24.49
C PRO A 183 1.57 -29.67 23.15
N CYS A 184 2.67 -30.31 22.77
CA CYS A 184 2.73 -31.23 21.65
C CYS A 184 1.90 -32.47 22.01
N GLU A 185 0.57 -32.38 21.90
CA GLU A 185 -0.29 -33.55 21.91
C GLU A 185 -0.50 -34.03 20.46
N ASP A 186 -0.24 -35.32 20.27
CA ASP A 186 -0.19 -36.07 19.03
C ASP A 186 -1.33 -35.75 18.04
N ARG A 187 -1.11 -34.78 17.16
CA ARG A 187 -1.93 -34.52 15.95
C ARG A 187 -1.41 -35.27 14.72
N ALA A 188 -0.76 -36.41 14.92
CA ALA A 188 -0.31 -37.27 13.83
C ALA A 188 -1.48 -38.07 13.19
N ALA A 189 -2.55 -38.35 13.94
CA ALA A 189 -3.63 -39.23 13.47
C ALA A 189 -4.65 -38.56 12.51
N ASP A 190 -4.90 -37.24 12.64
CA ASP A 190 -5.96 -36.57 11.87
C ASP A 190 -5.50 -36.07 10.48
N LYS A 191 -4.20 -36.03 10.22
CA LYS A 191 -3.66 -35.53 8.93
C LYS A 191 -3.80 -36.54 7.79
N GLU A 192 -3.96 -37.82 8.09
CA GLU A 192 -4.03 -38.88 7.07
C GLU A 192 -5.46 -39.08 6.51
N ALA A 193 -6.49 -38.68 7.25
CA ALA A 193 -7.88 -38.71 6.78
C ALA A 193 -8.22 -37.52 5.86
N ALA A 194 -7.69 -36.32 6.14
CA ALA A 194 -7.98 -35.12 5.35
C ALA A 194 -7.24 -35.06 4.00
N ALA A 195 -6.21 -35.88 3.80
CA ALA A 195 -5.42 -35.90 2.57
C ALA A 195 -6.09 -36.66 1.40
N LYS A 196 -7.18 -37.39 1.64
CA LYS A 196 -7.83 -38.24 0.62
C LYS A 196 -8.99 -37.61 -0.15
N GLU A 197 -9.49 -36.43 0.24
CA GLU A 197 -10.77 -35.93 -0.31
C GLU A 197 -10.72 -34.57 -1.03
N TRP A 198 -9.54 -34.03 -1.34
CA TRP A 198 -9.47 -32.72 -1.98
C TRP A 198 -8.78 -32.71 -3.34
N THR A 199 -9.57 -32.90 -4.40
CA THR A 199 -9.19 -32.48 -5.76
C THR A 199 -9.41 -30.96 -5.90
N PRO A 200 -8.38 -30.17 -6.23
CA PRO A 200 -8.51 -28.72 -6.33
C PRO A 200 -9.33 -28.33 -7.57
N ARG A 201 -10.47 -27.66 -7.36
CA ARG A 201 -11.13 -26.90 -8.45
C ARG A 201 -10.20 -25.75 -8.84
N LYS A 202 -9.63 -25.86 -10.04
CA LYS A 202 -8.76 -24.86 -10.67
C LYS A 202 -9.53 -23.54 -10.87
N LEU A 203 -9.43 -22.60 -9.94
CA LEU A 203 -9.62 -21.19 -10.23
C LEU A 203 -8.26 -20.60 -10.61
N ILE A 204 -8.03 -20.51 -11.91
CA ILE A 204 -6.83 -19.93 -12.51
C ILE A 204 -6.93 -18.40 -12.32
N PHE A 205 -6.30 -17.87 -11.28
CA PHE A 205 -5.84 -16.49 -11.25
C PHE A 205 -4.33 -16.49 -11.06
N LYS A 206 -3.60 -16.33 -12.17
CA LYS A 206 -2.15 -16.10 -12.16
C LYS A 206 -1.90 -14.68 -11.59
N ARG A 207 -1.66 -14.55 -10.29
CA ARG A 207 -1.00 -13.37 -9.71
C ARG A 207 0.29 -13.84 -9.04
N GLY A 208 1.41 -13.41 -9.64
CA GLY A 208 2.76 -13.75 -9.22
C GLY A 208 3.15 -13.10 -7.88
N PRO A 209 4.37 -13.39 -7.39
CA PRO A 209 4.85 -12.93 -6.11
C PRO A 209 4.84 -11.40 -6.01
N VAL A 210 4.64 -10.90 -4.79
CA VAL A 210 4.72 -9.49 -4.43
C VAL A 210 6.16 -9.02 -4.61
N ALA A 211 6.52 -8.65 -5.83
CA ALA A 211 7.46 -7.57 -6.03
C ALA A 211 6.67 -6.29 -5.74
N THR A 212 7.03 -5.56 -4.69
CA THR A 212 6.76 -4.12 -4.64
C THR A 212 7.47 -3.54 -5.86
N PRO A 213 6.75 -3.11 -6.92
CA PRO A 213 7.40 -2.44 -8.02
C PRO A 213 8.04 -1.18 -7.41
N PRO A 214 9.31 -0.88 -7.71
CA PRO A 214 9.85 0.42 -7.38
C PRO A 214 8.91 1.47 -8.00
N ILE A 215 8.50 2.48 -7.23
CA ILE A 215 7.88 3.67 -7.79
C ILE A 215 9.00 4.49 -8.44
N SER A 216 9.60 3.91 -9.49
CA SER A 216 10.65 4.54 -10.27
C SER A 216 10.64 3.95 -11.68
N SER A 217 9.47 3.93 -12.31
CA SER A 217 9.40 3.99 -13.77
C SER A 217 9.32 5.45 -14.26
N SER A 218 9.01 6.38 -13.36
CA SER A 218 8.89 7.81 -13.64
C SER A 218 10.03 8.57 -12.94
N ARG A 219 11.27 8.32 -13.35
CA ARG A 219 12.32 9.36 -13.33
C ARG A 219 11.97 10.38 -14.43
N THR A 220 10.77 10.94 -14.39
CA THR A 220 10.43 12.13 -15.16
C THR A 220 11.35 13.20 -14.62
N LYS A 221 12.16 13.79 -15.50
CA LYS A 221 13.09 14.86 -15.15
C LYS A 221 12.35 15.86 -14.27
N LEU A 222 12.97 16.19 -13.13
CA LEU A 222 12.50 17.25 -12.25
C LEU A 222 12.28 18.51 -13.11
N PRO A 223 11.14 19.19 -12.99
CA PRO A 223 10.97 20.47 -13.67
C PRO A 223 12.07 21.42 -13.21
N PRO A 224 12.68 22.20 -14.12
CA PRO A 224 13.68 23.17 -13.76
C PRO A 224 13.11 24.19 -12.77
N LEU A 225 13.98 24.70 -11.89
CA LEU A 225 13.62 25.80 -11.00
C LEU A 225 13.37 27.07 -11.85
N PRO A 226 12.38 27.91 -11.50
CA PRO A 226 12.32 29.26 -12.06
C PRO A 226 13.60 30.02 -11.67
N PRO A 227 14.11 30.90 -12.56
CA PRO A 227 15.36 31.65 -12.35
C PRO A 227 15.29 32.62 -11.17
#